data_AF-A0A380FDT4-F1
#
_entry.id   AF-A0A380FDT4-F1
#
_cell.length_a   1.000
_cell.length_b   1.000
_cell.length_c   1.000
_cell.angle_alpha   90.00
_cell.angle_beta   90.00
_cell.angle_gamma   90.00
#
_symmetry.space_group_name_H-M   'P 1'
#
loop_
_entity.id
_entity.type
_entity.pdbx_description
1 polymer ?
#
loop_
_entity_poly.entity_id
_entity_poly.type
_entity_poly.pdbx_seq_one_letter_code
_entity_poly.pdbx_strand_id
1 'polypeptide(L)' 'MKKGFVQIKLDVKKGRIEHARIFGDFFGEGDITELEAALEGTLHDFNSIEEALADYDIHHYFGAIDRNELIRLMS' A
#
# COMPACT_ATOMS: atom_id res chain seq x y z
N MET A 1 16.34 3.40 17.47
CA MET A 1 15.90 2.51 16.39
C MET A 1 15.30 3.40 15.31
N LYS A 2 15.88 3.44 14.10
CA LYS A 2 15.28 4.19 12.99
C LYS A 2 13.93 3.52 12.72
N LYS A 3 12.83 4.25 12.87
CA LYS A 3 11.51 3.77 12.45
C LYS A 3 11.60 3.56 10.93
N GLY A 4 11.25 2.36 10.46
CA GLY A 4 11.16 2.08 9.02
C GLY A 4 10.30 3.17 8.38
N PHE A 5 10.85 3.80 7.36
CA PHE A 5 10.16 4.89 6.66
C PHE A 5 9.34 4.29 5.55
N VAL A 6 8.04 4.62 5.49
CA VAL A 6 7.15 4.31 4.37
C VAL A 6 6.68 5.61 3.75
N GLN A 7 6.86 5.72 2.45
CA GLN A 7 6.29 6.77 1.62
C GLN A 7 5.51 6.13 0.49
N ILE A 8 4.26 6.56 0.35
CA ILE A 8 3.35 6.11 -0.69
C ILE A 8 3.03 7.30 -1.57
N LYS A 9 3.10 7.10 -2.88
CA LYS A 9 2.72 8.09 -3.89
C LYS A 9 1.66 7.47 -4.77
N LEU A 10 0.49 8.10 -4.81
CA LEU A 10 -0.63 7.69 -5.64
C LEU A 10 -0.92 8.81 -6.64
N ASP A 11 -0.96 8.47 -7.92
CA ASP A 11 -1.53 9.33 -8.95
C ASP A 11 -3.00 8.98 -9.10
N VAL A 12 -3.88 9.93 -8.77
CA VAL A 12 -5.33 9.69 -8.70
C VAL A 12 -6.05 10.55 -9.72
N LYS A 13 -6.86 9.90 -10.55
CA LYS A 13 -7.65 10.57 -11.59
C LYS A 13 -9.06 10.02 -11.61
N LYS A 14 -10.03 10.94 -11.59
CA LYS A 14 -11.46 10.61 -11.52
C LYS A 14 -11.78 9.63 -10.38
N GLY A 15 -11.08 9.77 -9.25
CA GLY A 15 -11.28 8.95 -8.04
C GLY A 15 -10.66 7.55 -8.11
N ARG A 16 -9.88 7.21 -9.14
CA ARG A 16 -9.15 5.94 -9.25
C ARG A 16 -7.65 6.18 -9.24
N ILE A 17 -6.91 5.26 -8.64
CA ILE A 17 -5.45 5.24 -8.66
C ILE A 17 -5.02 4.82 -10.07
N GLU A 18 -4.43 5.72 -10.86
CA GLU A 18 -3.81 5.37 -12.15
C GLU A 18 -2.44 4.74 -11.94
N HIS A 19 -1.66 5.25 -10.97
CA HIS A 19 -0.33 4.74 -10.65
C HIS A 19 -0.07 4.74 -9.14
N ALA A 20 0.56 3.69 -8.64
CA ALA A 20 0.99 3.59 -7.25
C ALA A 20 2.50 3.35 -7.17
N ARG A 21 3.19 4.08 -6.29
CA ARG A 21 4.59 3.83 -5.96
C ARG A 21 4.83 3.85 -4.46
N ILE A 22 5.46 2.81 -3.94
CA ILE A 22 5.74 2.61 -2.52
C ILE A 22 7.26 2.60 -2.33
N PHE A 23 7.74 3.49 -1.47
CA PHE A 23 9.17 3.67 -1.18
C PHE A 23 9.42 3.51 0.31
N GLY A 24 10.54 2.89 0.66
CA GLY A 24 10.96 2.87 2.04
C GLY A 24 12.04 1.86 2.36
N ASP A 25 12.32 1.80 3.66
CA ASP A 25 13.22 0.84 4.28
C ASP A 25 12.34 -0.13 5.07
N PHE A 26 11.74 -1.07 4.34
CA PHE A 26 10.97 -2.17 4.90
C PHE A 26 11.81 -3.44 4.79
N PHE A 27 11.77 -4.27 5.83
CA PHE A 27 12.49 -5.53 5.90
C PHE A 27 11.65 -6.70 5.38
N GLY A 28 10.63 -6.42 4.57
CA GLY A 28 9.76 -7.45 4.00
C GLY A 28 10.48 -8.29 2.95
N GLU A 29 10.06 -9.54 2.81
CA GLU A 29 10.63 -10.49 1.85
C GLU A 29 9.88 -10.50 0.51
N GLY A 30 8.71 -9.86 0.44
CA GLY A 30 7.85 -9.82 -0.74
C GLY A 30 8.22 -8.72 -1.74
N ASP A 31 7.83 -8.93 -3.00
CA ASP A 31 8.01 -7.92 -4.04
C ASP A 31 6.96 -6.82 -3.91
N ILE A 32 7.39 -5.62 -3.48
CA ILE A 32 6.50 -4.48 -3.25
C ILE A 32 5.72 -4.06 -4.51
N THR A 33 6.25 -4.38 -5.70
CA THR A 33 5.58 -4.05 -6.97
C THR A 33 4.26 -4.80 -7.15
N GLU A 34 4.05 -5.91 -6.46
CA GLU A 34 2.77 -6.63 -6.44
C GLU A 34 1.67 -5.79 -5.76
N LEU A 35 2.00 -5.15 -4.63
CA LEU A 35 1.09 -4.23 -3.95
C LEU A 35 0.83 -2.97 -4.76
N GLU A 36 1.86 -2.42 -5.41
CA GLU A 36 1.70 -1.29 -6.33
C GLU A 36 0.70 -1.64 -7.45
N ALA A 37 0.87 -2.81 -8.08
CA ALA A 37 -0.03 -3.28 -9.14
C ALA A 37 -1.45 -3.56 -8.65
N ALA A 38 -1.62 -4.07 -7.43
CA ALA A 38 -2.95 -4.30 -6.84
C ALA A 38 -3.73 -2.99 -6.62
N LEU A 39 -3.02 -1.88 -6.34
CA LEU A 39 -3.63 -0.58 -6.13
C LEU A 39 -4.05 0.11 -7.44
N GLU A 40 -3.38 -0.16 -8.56
CA GLU A 40 -3.74 0.44 -9.84
C GLU A 40 -5.14 0.02 -10.31
N GLY A 41 -5.96 1.00 -10.70
CA GLY A 41 -7.36 0.83 -11.07
C GLY A 41 -8.34 0.85 -9.89
N THR A 42 -7.86 0.73 -8.65
CA THR A 42 -8.68 0.76 -7.43
C THR A 42 -9.25 2.16 -7.16
N LEU A 43 -10.46 2.24 -6.62
CA LEU A 43 -11.01 3.52 -6.15
C LEU A 43 -10.18 4.02 -4.95
N HIS A 44 -9.88 5.31 -4.94
CA HIS A 44 -9.10 5.95 -3.88
C HIS A 44 -9.98 6.22 -2.65
N ASP A 45 -10.39 5.12 -1.99
CA ASP A 45 -11.14 5.11 -0.75
C ASP A 45 -10.74 3.88 0.10
N PHE A 46 -11.01 3.94 1.40
CA PHE A 46 -10.55 2.92 2.35
C PHE A 46 -11.05 1.51 2.01
N ASN A 47 -12.34 1.36 1.71
CA ASN A 47 -12.95 0.03 1.53
C ASN A 47 -12.42 -0.63 0.25
N SER A 48 -12.29 0.15 -0.83
CA SER A 48 -11.80 -0.35 -2.10
C SER A 48 -10.31 -0.73 -2.01
N ILE A 49 -9.50 0.06 -1.31
CA ILE A 49 -8.09 -0.26 -1.07
C ILE A 49 -7.96 -1.48 -0.13
N GLU A 50 -8.82 -1.57 0.89
CA GLU A 50 -8.88 -2.73 1.78
C GLU A 50 -9.19 -4.03 1.01
N GLU A 51 -10.15 -3.97 0.07
CA GLU A 51 -10.51 -5.09 -0.79
C GLU A 51 -9.38 -5.46 -1.76
N ALA A 52 -8.78 -4.47 -2.43
CA ALA A 52 -7.67 -4.70 -3.36
C ALA A 52 -6.45 -5.35 -2.69
N LEU A 53 -6.25 -5.08 -1.40
CA LEU A 53 -5.15 -5.63 -0.61
C LEU A 53 -5.56 -6.85 0.24
N ALA A 54 -6.74 -7.44 0.05
CA ALA A 54 -7.28 -8.51 0.91
C ALA A 54 -6.44 -9.79 0.89
N ASP A 55 -5.88 -10.13 -0.26
CA ASP A 55 -5.12 -11.37 -0.46
C ASP A 55 -3.63 -11.24 -0.11
N TYR A 56 -3.19 -10.04 0.27
CA TYR A 56 -1.79 -9.75 0.58
C TYR A 56 -1.54 -9.74 2.09
N ASP A 57 -0.55 -10.52 2.52
CA ASP A 57 -0.05 -10.45 3.89
C ASP A 57 0.79 -9.18 4.09
N ILE A 58 0.15 -8.10 4.54
CA ILE A 58 0.83 -6.81 4.80
C ILE A 58 2.03 -6.97 5.74
N HIS A 59 1.99 -7.92 6.68
CA HIS A 59 3.12 -8.16 7.57
C HIS A 59 4.34 -8.71 6.82
N HIS A 60 4.14 -9.46 5.73
CA HIS A 60 5.21 -9.95 4.86
C HIS A 60 5.98 -8.83 4.15
N TYR A 61 5.32 -7.71 3.83
CA TYR A 61 5.93 -6.57 3.13
C TYR A 61 6.44 -5.48 4.08
N PHE A 62 5.71 -5.22 5.17
CA PHE A 62 5.95 -4.08 6.06
C PHE A 62 6.28 -4.46 7.51
N GLY A 63 6.35 -5.76 7.83
CA GLY A 63 6.60 -6.23 9.19
C GLY A 63 5.46 -5.84 10.14
N ALA A 64 5.79 -5.28 11.30
CA ALA A 64 4.82 -4.99 12.36
C ALA A 64 3.91 -3.76 12.13
N ILE A 65 3.81 -3.26 10.90
CA ILE A 65 2.88 -2.17 10.57
C ILE A 65 1.45 -2.73 10.53
N ASP A 66 0.51 -2.07 11.21
CA ASP A 66 -0.90 -2.46 11.18
C ASP A 66 -1.50 -2.21 9.78
N ARG A 67 -2.26 -3.19 9.30
CA ARG A 67 -2.90 -3.15 7.98
C ARG A 67 -3.84 -1.96 7.83
N ASN A 68 -4.67 -1.69 8.83
CA ASN A 68 -5.64 -0.61 8.76
C ASN A 68 -4.99 0.76 8.86
N GLU A 69 -3.93 0.89 9.68
CA GLU A 69 -3.12 2.10 9.73
C GLU A 69 -2.48 2.40 8.37
N LEU A 70 -1.90 1.37 7.71
CA LEU A 70 -1.33 1.51 6.38
C LEU A 70 -2.37 1.93 5.33
N ILE A 71 -3.54 1.29 5.30
CA ILE A 71 -4.60 1.64 4.35
C ILE A 71 -5.09 3.08 4.58
N ARG A 72 -5.20 3.54 5.84
CA ARG A 72 -5.55 4.94 6.14
C ARG A 72 -4.53 5.95 5.62
N LEU A 73 -3.28 5.56 5.42
CA LEU A 73 -2.27 6.42 4.79
C LEU A 73 -2.43 6.47 3.26
N MET A 74 -3.11 5.48 2.67
CA MET A 74 -3.36 5.35 1.23
C MET A 74 -4.70 5.94 0.78
N SER A 75 -5.68 6.11 1.68
CA SER A 75 -7.07 6.49 1.36
C SER A 75 -7.39 7.95 1.58
#